data_AF-A0A9W5ATE2-F1
#
_entry.id   AF-A0A9W5ATE2-F1
#
_cell.length_a   1.000
_cell.length_b   1.000
_cell.length_c   1.000
_cell.angle_alpha   90.00
_cell.angle_beta   90.00
_cell.angle_gamma   90.00
#
_symmetry.space_group_name_H-M   'P 1'
#
loop_
_entity.id
_entity.type
_entity.pdbx_description
1 polymer ?
#
loop_
_entity_poly.entity_id
_entity_poly.type
_entity_poly.pdbx_seq_one_letter_code
_entity_poly.pdbx_strand_id
1 'polypeptide(L)'
;MFKIIVNDRNIIPYRKELNLITGGALESIFLAQLLYWYEVNDCNEFYKFREPCEHELYKEGDSWVEELGFSIKIIDRIIKVFKDKGFLTTRTTIDRVTFYNLNIKLINELLSEVYTSDEVSNKG
;
A
#
# COMPACT_ATOMS: atom_id res chain seq x y z
N MET A 1 15.17 22.17 -13.13
CA MET A 1 14.89 20.71 -13.08
C MET A 1 14.22 20.30 -11.77
N PHE A 2 14.75 20.65 -10.58
CA PHE A 2 14.09 20.34 -9.29
C PHE A 2 12.66 20.89 -9.13
N LYS A 3 12.31 21.99 -9.82
CA LYS A 3 10.95 22.58 -9.80
C LYS A 3 9.85 21.62 -10.26
N ILE A 4 10.19 20.60 -11.06
CA ILE A 4 9.24 19.55 -11.48
C ILE A 4 8.87 18.71 -10.26
N ILE A 5 9.84 18.31 -9.45
CA ILE A 5 9.64 17.54 -8.21
C ILE A 5 8.82 18.35 -7.18
N VAL A 6 9.13 19.64 -7.04
CA VAL A 6 8.45 20.51 -6.05
C VAL A 6 6.95 20.71 -6.34
N ASN A 7 6.54 20.63 -7.61
CA ASN A 7 5.15 20.85 -8.02
C ASN A 7 4.48 19.56 -8.53
N ASP A 8 5.09 18.41 -8.27
CA ASP A 8 4.56 17.13 -8.74
C ASP A 8 3.30 16.78 -7.94
N ARG A 9 2.20 16.53 -8.64
CA ARG A 9 0.93 16.11 -8.04
C ARG A 9 0.81 14.60 -7.92
N ASN A 10 1.74 13.85 -8.51
CA ASN A 10 1.80 12.40 -8.48
C ASN A 10 2.64 11.88 -7.30
N ILE A 11 2.86 12.72 -6.27
CA ILE A 11 3.61 12.33 -5.07
C ILE A 11 2.80 11.34 -4.25
N ILE A 12 3.42 10.20 -3.93
CA ILE A 12 2.92 9.29 -2.91
C ILE A 12 3.41 9.77 -1.54
N PRO A 13 2.52 10.25 -0.65
CA PRO A 13 2.94 10.80 0.63
C PRO A 13 3.43 9.68 1.57
N TYR A 14 4.63 9.85 2.12
CA TYR A 14 5.12 9.01 3.20
C TYR A 14 4.68 9.58 4.56
N ARG A 15 4.00 8.76 5.37
CA ARG A 15 3.62 9.06 6.76
C ARG A 15 4.47 8.21 7.70
N LYS A 16 5.41 8.84 8.40
CA LYS A 16 6.40 8.15 9.26
C LYS A 16 5.76 7.43 10.44
N GLU A 17 4.62 7.91 10.90
CA GLU A 17 3.82 7.39 12.01
C GLU A 17 3.37 5.95 11.71
N LEU A 18 3.11 5.63 10.43
CA LEU A 18 2.75 4.29 9.98
C LEU A 18 3.87 3.26 10.20
N ASN A 19 5.12 3.68 10.40
CA ASN A 19 6.21 2.75 10.71
C ASN A 19 5.93 1.96 12.00
N LEU A 20 5.19 2.54 12.95
CA LEU A 20 4.86 1.90 14.23
C LEU A 20 4.08 0.58 14.02
N ILE A 21 3.23 0.54 12.99
CA ILE A 21 2.38 -0.63 12.72
C ILE A 21 2.93 -1.48 11.57
N THR A 22 3.59 -0.85 10.59
CA THR A 22 4.08 -1.52 9.37
C THR A 22 5.51 -2.05 9.49
N GLY A 23 6.35 -1.43 10.32
CA GLY A 23 7.75 -1.82 10.56
C GLY A 23 8.78 -1.13 9.66
N GLY A 24 8.39 -0.28 8.71
CA GLY A 24 9.33 0.41 7.84
C GLY A 24 8.70 1.38 6.84
N ALA A 25 9.52 2.19 6.20
CA ALA A 25 9.06 3.24 5.29
C ALA A 25 8.44 2.68 4.01
N LEU A 26 9.03 1.62 3.43
CA LEU A 26 8.52 0.98 2.22
C LEU A 26 7.18 0.30 2.48
N GLU A 27 7.05 -0.37 3.63
CA GLU A 27 5.82 -0.96 4.10
C GLU A 27 4.75 0.11 4.34
N SER A 28 5.11 1.23 4.97
CA SER A 28 4.19 2.36 5.20
C SER A 28 3.65 2.94 3.91
N ILE A 29 4.52 3.17 2.93
CA ILE A 29 4.13 3.65 1.60
C ILE A 29 3.19 2.63 0.93
N PHE A 30 3.51 1.34 1.01
CA PHE A 30 2.69 0.31 0.40
C PHE A 30 1.33 0.16 1.11
N LEU A 31 1.27 0.25 2.43
CA LEU A 31 -0.01 0.27 3.17
C LEU A 31 -0.87 1.46 2.73
N ALA A 32 -0.29 2.64 2.57
CA ALA A 32 -1.02 3.82 2.09
C ALA A 32 -1.62 3.59 0.69
N GLN A 33 -0.87 2.97 -0.24
CA GLN A 33 -1.39 2.66 -1.57
C GLN A 33 -2.42 1.53 -1.57
N LEU A 34 -2.26 0.51 -0.73
CA LEU A 34 -3.29 -0.52 -0.55
C LEU A 34 -4.62 0.10 -0.10
N LEU A 35 -4.58 1.01 0.88
CA LEU A 35 -5.75 1.74 1.37
C LEU A 35 -6.36 2.64 0.29
N TYR A 36 -5.53 3.33 -0.50
CA TYR A 36 -6.00 4.13 -1.64
C TYR A 36 -6.77 3.28 -2.65
N TRP A 37 -6.20 2.16 -3.09
CA TRP A 37 -6.86 1.28 -4.07
C TRP A 37 -8.11 0.59 -3.52
N TYR A 38 -8.12 0.28 -2.22
CA TYR A 38 -9.31 -0.21 -1.54
C TYR A 38 -10.44 0.84 -1.54
N GLU A 39 -10.13 2.10 -1.25
CA GLU A 39 -11.09 3.21 -1.30
C GLU A 39 -11.59 3.47 -2.72
N VAL A 40 -10.69 3.51 -3.71
CA VAL A 40 -11.02 3.69 -5.13
C VAL A 40 -11.95 2.59 -5.65
N ASN A 41 -11.88 1.39 -5.07
CA ASN A 41 -12.72 0.25 -5.41
C ASN A 41 -13.91 0.09 -4.43
N ASP A 42 -14.47 1.21 -3.96
CA ASP A 42 -15.67 1.27 -3.12
C ASP A 42 -15.58 0.43 -1.83
N CYS A 43 -14.41 0.40 -1.20
CA CYS A 43 -14.14 -0.44 -0.03
C CYS A 43 -14.34 -1.94 -0.28
N ASN A 44 -14.03 -2.44 -1.49
CA ASN A 44 -14.11 -3.85 -1.84
C ASN A 44 -12.74 -4.43 -2.26
N GLU A 45 -12.66 -5.76 -2.34
CA GLU A 45 -11.52 -6.45 -2.92
C GLU A 45 -11.21 -5.93 -4.33
N PHE A 46 -9.96 -5.55 -4.57
CA PHE A 46 -9.50 -5.02 -5.85
C PHE A 46 -8.38 -5.90 -6.40
N TYR A 47 -8.14 -5.84 -7.72
CA TYR A 47 -6.97 -6.48 -8.32
C TYR A 47 -5.90 -5.46 -8.67
N LYS A 48 -4.64 -5.90 -8.63
CA LYS A 48 -3.52 -5.16 -9.19
C LYS A 48 -2.39 -6.09 -9.60
N PHE A 49 -1.67 -5.75 -10.67
CA PHE A 49 -0.50 -6.52 -11.10
C PHE A 49 0.68 -6.25 -10.16
N ARG A 50 1.51 -7.26 -9.92
CA ARG A 50 2.71 -7.07 -9.08
C ARG A 50 3.83 -6.41 -9.85
N GLU A 51 4.05 -6.87 -11.08
CA GLU A 51 5.06 -6.37 -12.02
C GLU A 51 4.48 -6.33 -13.44
N PRO A 52 5.13 -5.63 -14.39
CA PRO A 52 4.75 -5.66 -15.80
C PRO A 52 4.62 -7.09 -16.34
N CYS A 53 3.57 -7.35 -17.13
CA CYS A 53 3.33 -8.68 -17.70
C CYS A 53 2.58 -8.62 -19.04
N GLU A 54 2.57 -9.74 -19.77
CA GLU A 54 1.88 -9.85 -21.08
C GLU A 54 0.38 -10.18 -20.94
N HIS A 55 -0.28 -9.73 -19.87
CA HIS A 55 -1.70 -10.02 -19.63
C HIS A 55 -2.61 -9.05 -20.41
N GLU A 56 -3.73 -9.52 -20.96
CA GLU A 56 -4.62 -8.70 -21.81
C GLU A 56 -5.22 -7.49 -21.09
N LEU A 57 -5.46 -7.63 -19.78
CA LEU A 57 -5.96 -6.54 -18.93
C LEU A 57 -4.86 -5.58 -18.42
N TYR A 58 -3.58 -5.90 -18.62
CA TYR A 58 -2.48 -5.08 -18.13
C TYR A 58 -2.25 -3.87 -19.04
N LYS A 59 -2.02 -2.71 -18.42
CA LYS A 59 -1.52 -1.49 -19.08
C LYS A 59 -0.28 -0.98 -18.34
N GLU A 60 0.56 -0.24 -19.05
CA GLU A 60 1.70 0.45 -18.45
C GLU A 60 1.25 1.33 -17.27
N GLY A 61 1.90 1.16 -16.13
CA GLY A 61 1.53 1.80 -14.85
C GLY A 61 0.60 0.98 -13.95
N ASP A 62 -0.01 -0.12 -14.43
CA ASP A 62 -0.97 -0.88 -13.63
C ASP A 62 -0.32 -1.80 -12.58
N SER A 63 1.01 -1.96 -12.60
CA SER A 63 1.71 -2.79 -11.63
C SER A 63 2.21 -2.05 -10.39
N TRP A 64 2.35 -2.76 -9.27
CA TRP A 64 2.98 -2.20 -8.06
C TRP A 64 4.44 -1.78 -8.28
N VAL A 65 5.20 -2.54 -9.08
CA VAL A 65 6.59 -2.19 -9.42
C VAL A 65 6.66 -0.83 -10.12
N GLU A 66 5.75 -0.56 -11.04
CA GLU A 66 5.70 0.72 -11.77
C GLU A 66 5.19 1.87 -10.89
N GLU A 67 4.11 1.66 -10.15
CA GLU A 67 3.51 2.69 -9.31
C GLU A 67 4.42 3.12 -8.15
N LEU A 68 5.08 2.16 -7.50
CA LEU A 68 5.89 2.40 -6.31
C LEU A 68 7.38 2.59 -6.61
N GLY A 69 7.85 2.14 -7.79
CA GLY A 69 9.27 2.07 -8.11
C GLY A 69 10.05 1.05 -7.26
N PHE A 70 9.37 0.11 -6.61
CA PHE A 70 9.98 -0.94 -5.79
C PHE A 70 10.29 -2.17 -6.65
N SER A 71 11.35 -2.91 -6.31
CA SER A 71 11.58 -4.21 -6.95
C SER A 71 10.51 -5.23 -6.55
N ILE A 72 10.22 -6.21 -7.42
CA ILE A 72 9.26 -7.29 -7.15
C ILE A 72 9.59 -8.05 -5.84
N LYS A 73 10.88 -8.26 -5.55
CA LYS A 73 11.33 -8.90 -4.30
C LYS A 73 10.91 -8.13 -3.05
N ILE A 74 10.92 -6.79 -3.11
CA ILE A 74 10.46 -5.94 -2.02
C ILE A 74 8.94 -6.06 -1.87
N ILE A 75 8.20 -6.00 -2.98
CA ILE A 75 6.73 -6.15 -2.98
C ILE A 75 6.32 -7.49 -2.37
N ASP A 76 6.89 -8.60 -2.83
CA ASP A 76 6.56 -9.94 -2.30
C ASP A 76 6.90 -10.07 -0.82
N ARG A 77 8.03 -9.51 -0.38
CA ARG A 77 8.40 -9.47 1.03
C ARG A 77 7.37 -8.70 1.87
N ILE A 78 6.96 -7.51 1.42
CA ILE A 78 5.98 -6.70 2.17
C ILE A 78 4.62 -7.40 2.21
N ILE A 79 4.16 -7.98 1.09
CA ILE A 79 2.92 -8.77 1.05
C ILE A 79 2.98 -9.89 2.07
N LYS A 80 4.10 -10.63 2.15
CA LYS A 80 4.27 -11.68 3.15
C LYS A 80 4.15 -11.13 4.57
N VAL A 81 4.87 -10.06 4.89
CA VAL A 81 4.80 -9.41 6.21
C VAL A 81 3.39 -8.96 6.55
N PHE A 82 2.64 -8.41 5.59
CA PHE A 82 1.27 -7.94 5.81
C PHE A 82 0.27 -9.08 5.97
N LYS A 83 0.47 -10.20 5.28
CA LYS A 83 -0.31 -11.42 5.50
C LYS A 83 -0.03 -11.99 6.90
N ASP A 84 1.24 -12.04 7.32
CA ASP A 84 1.63 -12.53 8.64
C ASP A 84 1.09 -11.62 9.77
N LYS A 85 1.02 -10.30 9.53
CA LYS A 85 0.36 -9.32 10.43
C LYS A 85 -1.17 -9.33 10.37
N GLY A 86 -1.77 -10.07 9.44
CA GLY A 86 -3.22 -10.10 9.23
C GLY A 86 -3.82 -8.84 8.61
N PHE A 87 -3.01 -7.97 8.01
CA PHE A 87 -3.46 -6.72 7.37
C PHE A 87 -4.21 -6.99 6.08
N LEU A 88 -3.84 -8.03 5.35
CA LEU A 88 -4.47 -8.36 4.09
C LEU A 88 -4.44 -9.86 3.79
N THR A 89 -5.32 -10.25 2.88
CA THR A 89 -5.28 -11.54 2.19
C THR A 89 -5.12 -11.31 0.70
N THR A 90 -4.55 -12.30 0.01
CA THR A 90 -4.40 -12.26 -1.45
C THR A 90 -4.86 -13.56 -2.08
N ARG A 91 -5.51 -13.47 -3.24
CA ARG A 91 -5.73 -14.61 -4.14
C ARG A 91 -5.19 -14.26 -5.51
N THR A 92 -4.47 -15.18 -6.14
CA THR A 92 -3.94 -15.00 -7.50
C THR A 92 -4.66 -15.96 -8.43
N THR A 93 -5.19 -15.46 -9.55
CA THR A 93 -5.83 -16.28 -10.58
C THR A 93 -4.78 -17.05 -11.38
N ILE A 94 -5.23 -18.00 -12.20
CA ILE A 94 -4.35 -18.75 -13.11
C ILE A 94 -3.61 -17.81 -14.08
N ASP A 95 -4.26 -16.70 -14.44
CA ASP A 95 -3.71 -15.66 -15.32
C ASP A 95 -2.84 -14.64 -14.59
N ARG A 96 -2.37 -14.95 -13.37
CA ARG A 96 -1.49 -14.12 -12.52
C ARG A 96 -2.07 -12.80 -12.05
N VAL A 97 -3.38 -12.57 -12.22
CA VAL A 97 -4.07 -11.42 -11.63
C VAL A 97 -4.17 -11.63 -10.12
N THR A 98 -3.59 -10.72 -9.33
CA THR A 98 -3.63 -10.81 -7.87
C THR A 98 -4.70 -9.88 -7.32
N PHE A 99 -5.63 -10.43 -6.56
CA PHE A 99 -6.64 -9.71 -5.81
C PHE A 99 -6.19 -9.52 -4.37
N TYR A 100 -6.51 -8.36 -3.81
CA TYR A 100 -6.15 -7.90 -2.48
C TYR A 100 -7.41 -7.55 -1.70
N ASN A 101 -7.55 -8.13 -0.52
CA ASN A 101 -8.62 -7.80 0.42
C ASN A 101 -8.00 -7.40 1.76
N LEU A 102 -8.40 -6.25 2.30
CA LEU A 102 -7.81 -5.65 3.49
C LEU A 102 -8.64 -5.94 4.74
N ASN A 103 -7.96 -6.18 5.85
CA ASN A 103 -8.58 -6.25 7.17
C ASN A 103 -8.74 -4.84 7.75
N ILE A 104 -9.69 -4.08 7.20
CA ILE A 104 -9.91 -2.67 7.57
C ILE A 104 -10.22 -2.49 9.05
N LYS A 105 -10.91 -3.46 9.68
CA LYS A 105 -11.16 -3.42 11.11
C LYS A 105 -9.86 -3.36 11.91
N LEU A 106 -8.95 -4.31 11.67
CA LEU A 106 -7.64 -4.35 12.34
C LEU A 106 -6.81 -3.10 12.01
N ILE A 107 -6.79 -2.69 10.75
CA ILE A 107 -6.00 -1.51 10.34
C ILE A 107 -6.52 -0.26 11.06
N ASN A 108 -7.85 -0.05 11.14
CA ASN A 108 -8.42 1.09 11.84
C ASN A 108 -8.15 1.06 13.35
N GLU A 109 -8.21 -0.11 13.99
CA GLU A 109 -7.83 -0.27 15.40
C GLU A 109 -6.38 0.21 15.61
N LEU A 110 -5.44 -0.26 14.79
CA LEU A 110 -4.04 0.12 14.86
C LEU A 110 -3.78 1.61 14.52
N LEU A 111 -4.48 2.16 13.51
CA LEU A 111 -4.38 3.58 13.18
C LEU A 111 -4.90 4.45 14.32
N SER A 112 -5.95 4.01 15.02
CA SER A 112 -6.48 4.75 16.17
C SER A 112 -5.47 4.85 17.30
N GLU A 113 -4.68 3.79 17.56
CA GLU A 113 -3.62 3.81 18.56
C GLU A 113 -2.49 4.78 18.18
N VAL A 114 -2.10 4.81 16.89
CA VAL A 114 -1.07 5.71 16.38
C VAL A 114 -1.50 7.17 16.50
N TYR A 115 -2.70 7.53 16.04
CA TYR A 115 -3.11 8.94 16.00
C TYR A 115 -3.76 9.45 17.30
N THR A 116 -4.29 8.58 18.17
CA THR A 116 -4.75 8.99 19.51
C THR A 116 -3.57 9.33 20.43
N SER A 117 -2.42 8.66 20.25
CA SER A 117 -1.21 8.97 21.01
C SER A 117 -0.52 10.26 20.55
N ASP A 118 -0.72 10.67 19.29
CA ASP A 118 -0.23 11.94 18.73
C ASP A 118 -1.00 13.18 19.23
N GLU A 119 -2.29 13.06 19.55
CA GLU A 119 -3.07 14.17 20.11
C GLU A 119 -2.71 14.50 21.57
N VAL A 120 -2.20 13.51 22.32
CA VAL A 120 -1.78 13.69 23.73
C VAL A 120 -0.36 14.27 23.80
N SER A 121 0.51 13.95 22.85
CA SER A 121 1.91 14.40 22.84
C SER A 121 2.12 15.79 22.22
N ASN A 122 1.16 16.33 21.46
CA ASN A 122 1.18 17.71 20.96
C ASN A 122 0.53 18.75 21.90
N LYS A 123 0.21 18.38 23.15
CA LYS A 123 -0.29 19.28 24.20
C LYS A 123 0.76 19.63 25.27
N GLY A 124 2.03 19.37 25.02
CA GLY A 124 3.15 19.66 25.92
C GLY A 124 3.94 20.90 25.54
#